data_AF-A0A941WSQ0-F1
#
_entry.id   AF-A0A941WSQ0-F1
#
_cell.length_a   1.000
_cell.length_b   1.000
_cell.length_c   1.000
_cell.angle_alpha   90.00
_cell.angle_beta   90.00
_cell.angle_gamma   90.00
#
_symmetry.space_group_name_H-M   'P 1'
#
loop_
_entity.id
_entity.type
_entity.pdbx_description
1 polymer ?
#
loop_
_entity_poly.entity_id
_entity_poly.type
_entity_poly.pdbx_seq_one_letter_code
_entity_poly.pdbx_strand_id
1 'polypeptide(L)'
;MITLQEIKQNESIKALVRAGNRYLETLGYTDHGPRHLGYVSRTASGILKSLGYSEREVELAAIAGWVHDVGNSVNRHDHGPNGAILLFPLLREIGMDIEDVMIIITAVGNHEEQSGTVSSAVSAALAIADKSDAHKSRVRNGRPDVGDIHD
;
A
#
# COMPACT_ATOMS: atom_id res chain seq x y z
N MET A 1 12.95 -15.46 -5.32
CA MET A 1 12.59 -14.22 -4.60
C MET A 1 11.31 -13.70 -5.24
N ILE A 2 10.27 -13.46 -4.45
CA ILE A 2 8.99 -12.98 -4.97
C ILE A 2 9.11 -11.50 -5.34
N THR A 3 8.64 -11.18 -6.54
CA THR A 3 8.68 -9.85 -7.15
C THR A 3 7.32 -9.14 -7.11
N LEU A 4 7.33 -7.82 -7.23
CA LEU A 4 6.16 -6.98 -7.46
C LEU A 4 5.34 -7.49 -8.64
N GLN A 5 5.99 -7.94 -9.72
CA GLN A 5 5.27 -8.43 -10.88
C GLN A 5 4.42 -9.66 -10.54
N GLU A 6 4.93 -10.59 -9.74
CA GLU A 6 4.19 -11.76 -9.24
C GLU A 6 3.05 -11.33 -8.30
N ILE A 7 3.30 -10.39 -7.38
CA ILE A 7 2.27 -9.81 -6.49
C ILE A 7 1.14 -9.17 -7.30
N LYS A 8 1.47 -8.41 -8.35
CA LYS A 8 0.49 -7.76 -9.25
C LYS A 8 -0.32 -8.75 -10.06
N GLN A 9 0.21 -9.96 -10.30
CA GLN A 9 -0.47 -11.02 -11.03
C GLN A 9 -1.36 -11.90 -10.15
N ASN A 10 -1.13 -11.91 -8.83
CA ASN A 10 -1.90 -12.72 -7.88
C ASN A 10 -3.40 -12.31 -7.85
N GLU A 11 -4.29 -13.26 -8.13
CA GLU A 11 -5.73 -13.00 -8.24
C GLU A 11 -6.40 -12.65 -6.90
N SER A 12 -5.91 -13.19 -5.78
CA SER A 12 -6.42 -12.86 -4.44
C SER A 12 -6.11 -11.40 -4.09
N ILE A 13 -4.87 -10.95 -4.33
CA ILE A 13 -4.48 -9.55 -4.13
C ILE A 13 -5.28 -8.61 -5.05
N LYS A 14 -5.46 -8.97 -6.33
CA LYS A 14 -6.33 -8.19 -7.24
C LYS A 14 -7.78 -8.13 -6.75
N ALA A 15 -8.30 -9.19 -6.15
CA ALA A 15 -9.65 -9.20 -5.61
C ALA A 15 -9.78 -8.22 -4.43
N LEU A 16 -8.82 -8.19 -3.52
CA LEU A 16 -8.77 -7.24 -2.40
C LEU A 16 -8.70 -5.79 -2.91
N VAL A 17 -7.77 -5.48 -3.82
CA VAL A 17 -7.64 -4.14 -4.42
C VAL A 17 -8.94 -3.69 -5.08
N ARG A 18 -9.57 -4.56 -5.87
CA ARG A 18 -10.85 -4.23 -6.54
C ARG A 18 -11.98 -4.02 -5.53
N ALA A 19 -12.03 -4.80 -4.45
CA ALA A 19 -13.03 -4.66 -3.41
C ALA A 19 -12.85 -3.35 -2.63
N GLY A 20 -11.62 -3.04 -2.20
CA GLY A 20 -11.31 -1.79 -1.50
C GLY A 20 -11.62 -0.56 -2.34
N ASN A 21 -11.21 -0.54 -3.62
CA ASN A 21 -11.49 0.60 -4.48
C ASN A 21 -12.99 0.83 -4.72
N ARG A 22 -13.80 -0.24 -4.85
CA ARG A 22 -15.27 -0.13 -4.95
C ARG A 22 -15.91 0.36 -3.65
N TYR A 23 -15.39 -0.07 -2.50
CA TYR A 23 -15.88 0.38 -1.21
C TYR A 23 -15.63 1.89 -1.02
N LEU A 24 -14.40 2.35 -1.30
CA LEU A 24 -14.03 3.76 -1.21
C LEU A 24 -14.79 4.64 -2.22
N GLU A 25 -15.03 4.12 -3.42
CA GLU A 25 -15.92 4.77 -4.40
C GLU A 25 -17.30 5.07 -3.82
N THR A 26 -17.89 4.09 -3.12
CA THR A 26 -19.23 4.21 -2.55
C THR A 26 -19.26 5.26 -1.43
N LEU A 27 -18.16 5.43 -0.71
CA LEU A 27 -18.00 6.45 0.32
C LEU A 27 -17.68 7.84 -0.21
N GLY A 28 -17.35 7.99 -1.50
CA GLY A 28 -16.95 9.26 -2.11
C GLY A 28 -15.47 9.61 -1.98
N TYR A 29 -14.63 8.69 -1.50
CA TYR A 29 -13.19 8.87 -1.34
C TYR A 29 -12.47 8.86 -2.69
N THR A 30 -11.22 9.31 -2.68
CA THR A 30 -10.42 9.38 -3.91
C THR A 30 -10.09 8.03 -4.53
N ASP A 31 -9.58 8.02 -5.75
CA ASP A 31 -9.11 6.78 -6.40
C ASP A 31 -7.92 6.19 -5.64
N HIS A 32 -8.17 5.05 -4.96
CA HIS A 32 -7.17 4.16 -4.35
C HIS A 32 -7.02 2.86 -5.18
N GLY A 33 -7.37 2.94 -6.47
CA GLY A 33 -7.22 1.87 -7.44
C GLY A 33 -5.80 1.75 -8.00
N PRO A 34 -5.59 0.96 -9.07
CA PRO A 34 -4.27 0.67 -9.63
C PRO A 34 -3.40 1.89 -10.00
N ARG A 35 -4.00 3.06 -10.24
CA ARG A 35 -3.26 4.31 -10.48
C ARG A 35 -2.54 4.77 -9.21
N HIS A 36 -3.26 4.88 -8.09
CA HIS A 36 -2.72 5.25 -6.78
C HIS A 36 -1.65 4.26 -6.33
N LEU A 37 -2.02 2.98 -6.25
CA LEU A 37 -1.11 1.91 -5.82
C LEU A 37 0.14 1.86 -6.70
N GLY A 38 -0.02 2.11 -8.01
CA GLY A 38 1.10 2.20 -8.94
C GLY A 38 1.99 3.41 -8.69
N TYR A 39 1.43 4.57 -8.33
CA TYR A 39 2.20 5.75 -7.94
C TYR A 39 2.99 5.48 -6.67
N VAL A 40 2.32 5.07 -5.59
CA VAL A 40 2.95 4.82 -4.28
C VAL A 40 4.05 3.76 -4.40
N SER A 41 3.78 2.66 -5.10
CA SER A 41 4.77 1.61 -5.39
C SER A 41 6.03 2.14 -6.09
N ARG A 42 5.87 2.95 -7.15
CA ARG A 42 7.01 3.52 -7.89
C ARG A 42 7.77 4.57 -7.06
N THR A 43 7.06 5.38 -6.30
CA THR A 43 7.67 6.44 -5.48
C THR A 43 8.43 5.84 -4.31
N ALA A 44 7.85 4.88 -3.57
CA ALA A 44 8.50 4.23 -2.44
C ALA A 44 9.80 3.51 -2.85
N SER A 45 9.73 2.72 -3.93
CA SER A 45 10.92 2.06 -4.48
C SER A 45 11.95 3.05 -5.03
N GLY A 46 11.48 4.14 -5.67
CA GLY A 46 12.34 5.23 -6.15
C GLY A 46 13.12 5.91 -5.03
N ILE A 47 12.48 6.19 -3.89
CA ILE A 47 13.12 6.78 -2.69
C ILE A 47 14.28 5.90 -2.23
N LEU A 48 14.02 4.60 -1.99
CA LEU A 48 15.07 3.70 -1.51
C LEU A 48 16.19 3.51 -2.53
N LYS A 49 15.85 3.44 -3.82
CA LYS A 49 16.83 3.33 -4.90
C LYS A 49 17.75 4.56 -4.94
N SER A 50 17.19 5.76 -4.81
CA SER A 50 17.96 7.01 -4.80
C SER A 50 18.88 7.15 -3.58
N LEU A 51 18.54 6.49 -2.47
CA LEU A 51 19.33 6.48 -1.24
C LEU A 51 20.35 5.34 -1.18
N GLY A 52 20.42 4.47 -2.20
CA GLY A 52 21.41 3.40 -2.30
C GLY A 52 21.12 2.15 -1.46
N TYR A 53 19.85 1.91 -1.11
CA TYR A 53 19.43 0.67 -0.45
C TYR A 53 19.53 -0.54 -1.39
N SER A 54 19.49 -1.75 -0.83
CA SER A 54 19.64 -3.00 -1.59
C SER A 54 18.51 -3.19 -2.61
N GLU A 55 18.78 -3.95 -3.69
CA GLU A 55 17.75 -4.31 -4.67
C GLU A 55 16.54 -5.00 -4.03
N ARG A 56 16.77 -5.81 -2.98
CA ARG A 56 15.68 -6.45 -2.25
C ARG A 56 14.81 -5.43 -1.52
N GLU A 57 15.40 -4.49 -0.78
CA GLU A 57 14.64 -3.47 -0.07
C GLU A 57 13.85 -2.57 -1.02
N VAL A 58 14.44 -2.22 -2.17
CA VAL A 58 13.76 -1.49 -3.25
C VAL A 58 12.54 -2.28 -3.74
N GLU A 59 12.68 -3.59 -3.97
CA GLU A 59 11.59 -4.48 -4.38
C GLU A 59 10.50 -4.57 -3.30
N LEU A 60 10.88 -4.70 -2.03
CA LEU A 60 9.95 -4.75 -0.90
C LEU A 60 9.17 -3.45 -0.73
N ALA A 61 9.80 -2.30 -0.90
CA ALA A 61 9.11 -1.01 -0.91
C ALA A 61 8.13 -0.89 -2.07
N ALA A 62 8.49 -1.42 -3.24
CA ALA A 62 7.59 -1.47 -4.38
C ALA A 62 6.35 -2.35 -4.09
N ILE A 63 6.56 -3.52 -3.49
CA ILE A 63 5.49 -4.44 -3.08
C ILE A 63 4.61 -3.79 -2.02
N ALA A 64 5.20 -3.26 -0.94
CA ALA A 64 4.48 -2.62 0.15
C ALA A 64 3.59 -1.48 -0.36
N GLY A 65 4.13 -0.61 -1.23
CA GLY A 65 3.35 0.47 -1.86
C GLY A 65 2.20 -0.03 -2.74
N TRP A 66 2.35 -1.18 -3.40
CA TRP A 66 1.26 -1.75 -4.22
C TRP A 66 0.12 -2.34 -3.38
N VAL A 67 0.41 -2.82 -2.18
CA VAL A 67 -0.55 -3.57 -1.35
C VAL A 67 -1.02 -2.83 -0.11
N HIS A 68 -0.51 -1.63 0.19
CA HIS A 68 -0.76 -0.97 1.48
C HIS A 68 -2.24 -0.75 1.80
N ASP A 69 -3.04 -0.45 0.78
CA ASP A 69 -4.47 -0.13 0.91
C ASP A 69 -5.41 -1.34 0.91
N VAL A 70 -4.91 -2.58 0.81
CA VAL A 70 -5.81 -3.74 0.63
C VAL A 70 -6.80 -3.94 1.77
N GLY A 71 -6.50 -3.43 2.98
CA GLY A 71 -7.43 -3.47 4.11
C GLY A 71 -8.71 -2.66 3.90
N ASN A 72 -8.74 -1.72 2.95
CA ASN A 72 -9.97 -1.02 2.54
C ASN A 72 -11.03 -1.98 1.99
N SER A 73 -10.67 -3.21 1.60
CA SER A 73 -11.66 -4.24 1.24
C SER A 73 -12.51 -4.71 2.42
N VAL A 74 -12.06 -4.45 3.65
CA VAL A 74 -12.74 -4.79 4.90
C VAL A 74 -13.42 -3.55 5.47
N ASN A 75 -12.63 -2.49 5.70
CA ASN A 75 -13.11 -1.21 6.22
C ASN A 75 -12.05 -0.14 5.97
N ARG A 76 -12.49 1.12 5.84
CA ARG A 76 -11.61 2.29 5.79
C ARG A 76 -10.99 2.57 7.16
N HIS A 77 -11.77 2.33 8.22
CA HIS A 77 -11.28 2.36 9.58
C HIS A 77 -10.30 1.19 9.80
N ASP A 78 -9.14 1.50 10.36
CA ASP A 78 -8.05 0.54 10.61
C ASP A 78 -7.61 -0.22 9.36
N HIS A 79 -7.65 0.41 8.18
CA HIS A 79 -7.34 -0.26 6.93
C HIS A 79 -5.87 -0.72 6.87
N GLY A 80 -4.93 0.00 7.47
CA GLY A 80 -3.53 -0.45 7.60
C GLY A 80 -3.42 -1.78 8.37
N PRO A 81 -3.84 -1.86 9.65
CA PRO A 81 -3.85 -3.11 10.41
C PRO A 81 -4.64 -4.24 9.75
N ASN A 82 -5.82 -3.95 9.20
CA ASN A 82 -6.63 -4.94 8.47
C ASN A 82 -5.88 -5.49 7.25
N GLY A 83 -5.20 -4.62 6.50
CA GLY A 83 -4.38 -4.99 5.35
C GLY A 83 -3.22 -5.89 5.75
N ALA A 84 -2.52 -5.57 6.84
CA ALA A 84 -1.43 -6.38 7.36
C ALA A 84 -1.88 -7.81 7.71
N ILE A 85 -3.03 -7.95 8.39
CA ILE A 85 -3.60 -9.25 8.77
C ILE A 85 -4.00 -10.07 7.53
N LEU A 86 -4.62 -9.44 6.54
CA LEU A 86 -5.00 -10.10 5.28
C LEU A 86 -3.78 -10.56 4.46
N LEU A 87 -2.72 -9.75 4.45
CA LEU A 87 -1.53 -10.02 3.65
C LEU A 87 -0.67 -11.16 4.21
N PHE A 88 -0.57 -11.31 5.53
CA PHE A 88 0.27 -12.35 6.14
C PHE A 88 0.03 -13.75 5.55
N PRO A 89 -1.19 -14.33 5.57
CA PRO A 89 -1.41 -15.65 5.00
C PRO A 89 -1.20 -15.69 3.48
N LEU A 90 -1.58 -14.63 2.75
CA LEU A 90 -1.44 -14.58 1.29
C LEU A 90 0.03 -14.58 0.84
N LEU A 91 0.87 -13.75 1.47
CA LEU A 91 2.29 -13.68 1.11
C LEU A 91 3.02 -14.98 1.49
N ARG A 92 2.61 -15.63 2.59
CA ARG A 92 3.11 -16.96 2.97
C ARG A 92 2.73 -18.03 1.95
N GLU A 93 1.49 -18.02 1.46
CA GLU A 93 1.02 -18.96 0.44
C GLU A 93 1.74 -18.79 -0.90
N ILE A 94 2.08 -17.55 -1.27
CA ILE A 94 2.88 -17.23 -2.47
C ILE A 94 4.33 -17.73 -2.35
N GLY A 95 4.76 -18.17 -1.15
CA GLY A 95 6.10 -18.68 -0.91
C GLY A 95 7.14 -17.58 -0.67
N MET A 96 6.70 -16.40 -0.21
CA MET A 96 7.61 -15.33 0.19
C MET A 96 8.36 -15.70 1.47
N ASP A 97 9.63 -15.30 1.54
CA ASP A 97 10.46 -15.48 2.74
C ASP A 97 9.82 -14.79 3.95
N ILE A 98 9.93 -15.39 5.14
CA ILE A 98 9.23 -14.87 6.32
C ILE A 98 9.72 -13.48 6.72
N GLU A 99 11.01 -13.17 6.57
CA GLU A 99 11.54 -11.84 6.91
C GLU A 99 10.99 -10.77 5.95
N ASP A 100 10.91 -11.09 4.67
CA ASP A 100 10.29 -10.23 3.65
C ASP A 100 8.79 -9.99 3.95
N VAL A 101 8.06 -11.04 4.35
CA VAL A 101 6.67 -10.92 4.77
C VAL A 101 6.53 -9.97 5.95
N MET A 102 7.37 -10.12 6.97
CA MET A 102 7.34 -9.27 8.16
C MET A 102 7.61 -7.81 7.80
N ILE A 103 8.59 -7.53 6.94
CA ILE A 103 8.87 -6.17 6.47
C ILE A 103 7.63 -5.54 5.80
N ILE A 104 6.96 -6.27 4.91
CA ILE A 104 5.78 -5.76 4.20
C ILE A 104 4.62 -5.52 5.17
N ILE A 105 4.22 -6.51 5.96
CA ILE A 105 3.03 -6.36 6.81
C ILE A 105 3.26 -5.35 7.94
N THR A 106 4.49 -5.21 8.46
CA THR A 106 4.79 -4.18 9.44
C THR A 106 4.77 -2.80 8.81
N ALA A 107 5.29 -2.62 7.60
CA ALA A 107 5.18 -1.36 6.87
C ALA A 107 3.72 -1.00 6.58
N VAL A 108 2.93 -1.95 6.06
CA VAL A 108 1.51 -1.76 5.76
C VAL A 108 0.68 -1.52 7.02
N GLY A 109 0.93 -2.23 8.11
CA GLY A 109 0.19 -2.05 9.36
C GLY A 109 0.39 -0.68 10.01
N ASN A 110 1.50 0.01 9.68
CA ASN A 110 1.93 1.24 10.35
C ASN A 110 2.02 2.46 9.41
N HIS A 111 1.53 2.38 8.17
CA HIS A 111 1.72 3.46 7.21
C HIS A 111 0.82 4.69 7.47
N GLU A 112 -0.21 4.56 8.32
CA GLU A 112 -1.06 5.69 8.75
C GLU A 112 -0.57 6.32 10.06
N GLU A 113 -0.49 7.66 10.10
CA GLU A 113 0.01 8.42 11.26
C GLU A 113 -0.85 8.26 12.53
N GLN A 114 -2.14 7.97 12.37
CA GLN A 114 -3.07 7.84 13.50
C GLN A 114 -2.88 6.54 14.30
N SER A 115 -2.27 5.53 13.68
CA SER A 115 -2.20 4.16 14.22
C SER A 115 -0.81 3.52 14.14
N GLY A 116 0.16 4.15 13.48
CA GLY A 116 1.45 3.54 13.16
C GLY A 116 2.68 4.36 13.53
N THR A 117 3.81 3.66 13.70
CA THR A 117 5.15 4.28 13.79
C THR A 117 6.06 3.68 12.73
N VAL A 118 6.77 4.54 12.00
CA VAL A 118 7.77 4.12 11.02
C VAL A 118 8.91 3.37 11.71
N SER A 119 9.10 2.11 11.34
CA SER A 119 10.04 1.19 12.00
C SER A 119 11.16 0.65 11.10
N SER A 120 11.11 0.95 9.79
CA SER A 120 12.10 0.50 8.80
C SER A 120 12.21 1.48 7.63
N ALA A 121 13.26 1.34 6.81
CA ALA A 121 13.41 2.14 5.59
C ALA A 121 12.25 1.93 4.61
N VAL A 122 11.75 0.69 4.48
CA VAL A 122 10.57 0.36 3.67
C VAL A 122 9.32 1.07 4.20
N SER A 123 9.10 1.05 5.51
CA SER A 123 7.97 1.76 6.14
C SER A 123 8.07 3.27 5.95
N ALA A 124 9.27 3.85 6.08
CA ALA A 124 9.50 5.27 5.87
C ALA A 124 9.20 5.69 4.42
N ALA A 125 9.74 4.93 3.47
CA ALA A 125 9.52 5.18 2.05
C ALA A 125 8.05 5.04 1.66
N LEU A 126 7.34 4.04 2.23
CA LEU A 126 5.91 3.85 2.02
C LEU A 126 5.10 5.07 2.52
N ALA A 127 5.31 5.48 3.77
CA ALA A 127 4.58 6.60 4.35
C ALA A 127 4.79 7.91 3.56
N ILE A 128 6.03 8.20 3.17
CA ILE A 128 6.35 9.36 2.33
C ILE A 128 5.68 9.25 0.96
N ALA A 129 5.78 8.08 0.32
CA ALA A 129 5.24 7.86 -1.01
C ALA A 129 3.71 8.01 -1.06
N ASP A 130 3.02 7.43 -0.08
CA ASP A 130 1.56 7.50 0.05
C ASP A 130 1.08 8.95 0.19
N LYS A 131 1.61 9.67 1.18
CA LYS A 131 1.31 11.08 1.40
C LYS A 131 1.72 12.01 0.26
N SER A 132 2.67 11.60 -0.58
CA SER A 132 3.09 12.40 -1.73
C SER A 132 2.14 12.33 -2.92
N ASP A 133 1.16 11.40 -2.94
CA ASP A 133 0.16 11.33 -4.02
C ASP A 133 -0.98 12.35 -3.84
N ALA A 134 -0.66 13.57 -3.39
CA ALA A 134 -1.63 14.67 -3.25
C ALA A 134 -1.90 15.31 -4.63
N HIS A 135 -2.64 14.62 -5.50
CA HIS A 135 -2.93 15.11 -6.86
C HIS A 135 -4.42 15.32 -7.11
N LYS A 136 -4.81 16.49 -7.67
CA LYS A 136 -6.22 16.86 -7.93
C LYS A 136 -7.01 15.86 -8.78
N SER A 137 -6.35 15.03 -9.59
CA SER A 137 -7.00 13.98 -10.39
C SER A 137 -7.54 12.80 -9.56
N ARG A 138 -7.19 12.74 -8.27
CA ARG A 138 -7.71 11.77 -7.31
C ARG A 138 -9.14 12.05 -6.89
N VAL A 139 -9.53 13.33 -6.93
CA VAL A 139 -10.83 13.81 -6.48
C VAL A 139 -11.93 13.27 -7.39
N ARG A 140 -12.70 12.31 -6.87
CA ARG A 140 -13.90 11.84 -7.57
C ARG A 140 -14.91 12.99 -7.64
N ASN A 141 -15.54 13.15 -8.79
CA ASN A 141 -16.62 14.13 -9.01
C ASN A 141 -16.23 15.61 -8.74
N GLY A 142 -14.94 15.95 -8.69
CA GLY A 142 -14.46 17.33 -8.57
C GLY A 142 -14.70 18.02 -7.21
N ARG A 143 -15.11 17.27 -6.18
CA ARG A 143 -15.30 17.78 -4.81
C ARG A 143 -14.32 17.12 -3.85
N PRO A 144 -13.35 17.84 -3.28
CA PRO A 144 -12.47 17.31 -2.24
C PRO A 144 -13.30 16.84 -1.04
N ASP A 145 -13.02 15.65 -0.52
CA ASP A 145 -13.58 15.20 0.75
C ASP A 145 -12.73 15.77 1.89
N VAL A 146 -13.35 16.59 2.73
CA VAL A 146 -12.68 17.24 3.88
C VAL A 146 -12.38 16.24 5.01
N GLY A 147 -13.02 15.06 4.98
CA GLY A 147 -12.77 13.97 5.92
C GLY A 147 -11.66 13.02 5.48
N ASP A 148 -11.24 13.07 4.21
CA ASP A 148 -10.15 12.26 3.68
C ASP A 148 -8.81 12.98 3.93
N ILE A 149 -8.34 12.94 5.18
CA ILE A 149 -7.05 13.52 5.62
C ILE A 149 -5.82 12.81 5.05
N HIS A 150 -6.04 11.87 4.14
CA HIS A 150 -5.01 11.07 3.49
C HIS A 150 -4.65 11.60 2.10
N ASP A 151 -5.31 12.67 1.68
CA ASP A 151 -4.96 13.54 0.54
C ASP A 151 -4.20 14.82 0.97
#